data_AF-A0A1L6ZMQ1-F1
#
_entry.id   AF-A0A1L6ZMQ1-F1
#
_cell.length_a   1.000
_cell.length_b   1.000
_cell.length_c   1.000
_cell.angle_alpha   90.00
_cell.angle_beta   90.00
_cell.angle_gamma   90.00
#
_symmetry.space_group_name_H-M   'P 1'
#
loop_
_entity.id
_entity.type
_entity.pdbx_description
1 polymer ?
#
loop_
_entity_poly.entity_id
_entity_poly.type
_entity_poly.pdbx_seq_one_letter_code
_entity_poly.pdbx_strand_id
1 'polypeptide(L)'
;MEHTTQTKILVVDDEARIRRLLKMYLEREKYEIDEAENGDEAIQKGLQTDYDLILLDLMMPGTDGIEVCNQIRDKKATPIIMLTAKGEEANRVQGFEAGTDDYIVKPFSPREVVLRVKALLRRSSQTSYLNTGTTTKDVLVFSHLSIDHDAHRVTADGKEVSLTPKEYELLYFLAKTPDKVYDREKLLKEVWQYEFFGDLRTVDTHVKRLREKLNKVSPEAAKKIVTVWGVGYKFEVGAE
;
A
#
# COMPACT_ATOMS: atom_id res chain seq x y z
N MET A 1 13.00 27.87 10.00
CA MET A 1 12.60 27.71 8.60
C MET A 1 12.17 26.27 8.45
N GLU A 2 10.86 26.02 8.37
CA GLU A 2 10.35 24.67 8.13
C GLU A 2 10.77 24.26 6.72
N HIS A 3 11.69 23.29 6.62
CA HIS A 3 11.85 22.54 5.39
C HIS A 3 10.62 21.62 5.29
N THR A 4 9.52 22.13 4.73
CA THR A 4 8.46 21.24 4.26
C THR A 4 9.05 20.52 3.05
N THR A 5 9.52 19.29 3.25
CA THR A 5 9.90 18.41 2.15
C THR A 5 8.70 18.32 1.21
N GLN A 6 8.90 18.80 -0.02
CA GLN A 6 7.85 18.80 -1.04
C GLN A 6 7.60 17.34 -1.42
N THR A 7 6.33 16.89 -1.33
CA THR A 7 5.97 15.51 -1.63
C THR A 7 6.31 15.19 -3.08
N LYS A 8 7.05 14.10 -3.29
CA LYS A 8 7.61 13.71 -4.59
C LYS A 8 6.93 12.44 -5.11
N ILE A 9 6.44 12.50 -6.35
CA ILE A 9 5.67 11.42 -6.98
C ILE A 9 6.33 11.01 -8.30
N LEU A 10 6.45 9.71 -8.53
CA LEU A 10 6.86 9.15 -9.82
C LEU A 10 5.62 8.79 -10.64
N VAL A 11 5.53 9.31 -11.87
CA VAL A 11 4.47 8.97 -12.83
C VAL A 11 5.05 8.12 -13.95
N VAL A 12 4.56 6.89 -14.05
CA VAL A 12 5.05 5.88 -15.00
C VAL A 12 3.90 5.48 -15.93
N ASP A 13 4.07 5.72 -17.22
CA ASP A 13 3.11 5.36 -18.28
C ASP A 13 3.85 5.47 -19.61
N ASP A 14 3.64 4.59 -20.60
CA ASP A 14 4.33 4.68 -21.89
C ASP A 14 3.79 5.82 -22.76
N GLU A 15 2.53 6.23 -22.54
CA GLU A 15 1.93 7.36 -23.24
C GLU A 15 2.33 8.72 -22.64
N ALA A 16 3.19 9.45 -23.36
CA ALA A 16 3.63 10.80 -22.95
C ALA A 16 2.47 11.79 -22.71
N ARG A 17 1.32 11.60 -23.38
CA ARG A 17 0.12 12.43 -23.16
C ARG A 17 -0.48 12.20 -21.77
N ILE A 18 -0.51 10.95 -21.31
CA ILE A 18 -1.02 10.61 -19.97
C ILE A 18 -0.08 11.15 -18.90
N ARG A 19 1.24 10.95 -19.05
CA ARG A 19 2.24 11.49 -18.11
C ARG A 19 2.13 13.00 -17.95
N ARG A 20 2.07 13.75 -19.07
CA ARG A 20 1.89 15.21 -19.07
C ARG A 20 0.58 15.65 -18.43
N LEU A 21 -0.52 14.94 -18.71
CA LEU A 21 -1.82 15.24 -18.13
C LEU A 21 -1.79 15.08 -16.60
N LEU A 22 -1.28 13.94 -16.11
CA LEU A 22 -1.18 13.67 -14.68
C LEU A 22 -0.24 14.66 -13.98
N LYS A 23 0.94 14.90 -14.55
CA LYS A 23 1.91 15.89 -14.06
C LYS A 23 1.27 17.26 -13.86
N MET A 24 0.59 17.79 -14.87
CA MET A 24 -0.06 19.09 -14.79
C MET A 24 -1.09 19.18 -13.65
N TYR A 25 -1.85 18.10 -13.39
CA TYR A 25 -2.84 18.09 -12.32
C TYR A 25 -2.22 17.92 -10.93
N LEU A 26 -1.16 17.13 -10.80
CA LEU A 26 -0.47 16.88 -9.54
C LEU A 26 0.43 18.05 -9.12
N GLU A 27 1.09 18.73 -10.06
CA GLU A 27 1.88 19.94 -9.78
C GLU A 27 1.00 21.09 -9.27
N ARG A 28 -0.27 21.17 -9.70
CA ARG A 28 -1.25 22.13 -9.14
C ARG A 28 -1.53 21.90 -7.66
N GLU A 29 -1.32 20.68 -7.19
CA GLU A 29 -1.39 20.30 -5.78
C GLU A 29 -0.05 20.48 -5.04
N LYS A 30 0.92 21.12 -5.70
CA LYS A 30 2.27 21.42 -5.21
C LYS A 30 3.14 20.18 -4.96
N TYR A 31 2.84 19.07 -5.64
CA TYR A 31 3.70 17.89 -5.66
C TYR A 31 4.85 18.06 -6.67
N GLU A 32 6.03 17.54 -6.35
CA GLU A 32 7.14 17.40 -7.30
C GLU A 32 6.95 16.12 -8.11
N ILE A 33 7.01 16.20 -9.44
CA ILE A 33 6.70 15.08 -10.33
C ILE A 33 7.90 14.70 -11.18
N ASP A 34 8.37 13.47 -11.00
CA ASP A 34 9.24 12.81 -11.97
C ASP A 34 8.41 11.89 -12.88
N GLU A 35 8.85 11.75 -14.12
CA GLU A 35 8.19 10.92 -15.13
C GLU A 35 9.10 9.75 -15.50
N ALA A 36 8.55 8.57 -15.81
CA ALA A 36 9.26 7.48 -16.46
C ALA A 36 8.40 6.93 -17.61
N GLU A 37 9.02 6.58 -18.73
CA GLU A 37 8.30 6.20 -19.95
C GLU A 37 8.28 4.68 -20.23
N ASN A 38 8.96 3.90 -19.40
CA ASN A 38 9.00 2.44 -19.47
C ASN A 38 9.36 1.85 -18.11
N GLY A 39 9.22 0.53 -17.97
CA GLY A 39 9.44 -0.16 -16.71
C GLY A 39 10.89 -0.12 -16.22
N ASP A 40 11.89 -0.16 -17.10
CA ASP A 40 13.30 -0.14 -16.70
C ASP A 40 13.69 1.21 -16.08
N GLU A 41 13.25 2.31 -16.69
CA GLU A 41 13.40 3.66 -16.13
C GLU A 41 12.66 3.79 -14.80
N ALA A 42 11.46 3.22 -14.70
CA ALA A 42 10.65 3.23 -13.48
C ALA A 42 11.33 2.49 -12.32
N ILE A 43 11.89 1.30 -12.57
CA ILE A 43 12.65 0.53 -11.57
C ILE A 43 13.89 1.31 -11.15
N GLN A 44 14.66 1.84 -12.10
CA GLN A 44 15.87 2.61 -11.79
C GLN A 44 15.53 3.81 -10.89
N LYS A 45 14.55 4.64 -11.29
CA LYS A 45 14.12 5.81 -10.53
C LYS A 45 13.54 5.41 -9.18
N GLY A 46 12.62 4.45 -9.14
CA GLY A 46 11.94 3.99 -7.94
C GLY A 46 12.90 3.43 -6.89
N LEU A 47 13.98 2.77 -7.30
CA LEU A 47 15.01 2.27 -6.38
C LEU A 47 16.00 3.34 -5.94
N GLN A 48 16.37 4.29 -6.80
CA GLN A 48 17.39 5.32 -6.51
C GLN A 48 16.84 6.53 -5.74
N THR A 49 15.57 6.88 -5.92
CA THR A 49 14.93 8.05 -5.29
C THR A 49 13.84 7.60 -4.33
N ASP A 50 13.73 8.28 -3.20
CA ASP A 50 12.64 8.04 -2.24
C ASP A 50 11.43 8.89 -2.65
N TYR A 51 10.51 8.25 -3.36
CA TYR A 51 9.20 8.82 -3.69
C TYR A 51 8.21 8.56 -2.56
N ASP A 52 7.31 9.51 -2.35
CA ASP A 52 6.18 9.36 -1.42
C ASP A 52 5.04 8.54 -2.04
N LEU A 53 4.98 8.47 -3.38
CA LEU A 53 3.99 7.70 -4.12
C LEU A 53 4.46 7.43 -5.56
N ILE A 54 4.06 6.29 -6.13
CA ILE A 54 4.26 5.97 -7.53
C ILE A 54 2.89 5.73 -8.20
N LEU A 55 2.61 6.46 -9.28
CA LEU A 55 1.53 6.16 -10.21
C LEU A 55 2.11 5.29 -11.33
N LEU A 56 1.60 4.07 -11.49
CA LEU A 56 2.21 3.07 -12.36
C LEU A 56 1.20 2.50 -13.34
N ASP A 57 1.42 2.70 -14.64
CA ASP A 57 0.67 1.99 -15.65
C ASP A 57 0.96 0.50 -15.63
N LEU A 58 -0.10 -0.29 -15.67
CA LEU A 58 -0.02 -1.73 -15.63
C LEU A 58 0.51 -2.30 -16.95
N MET A 59 0.04 -1.76 -18.07
CA MET A 59 0.32 -2.29 -19.41
C MET A 59 1.31 -1.38 -20.13
N MET A 60 2.60 -1.70 -20.00
CA MET A 60 3.67 -1.03 -20.73
C MET A 60 4.43 -2.04 -21.61
N PRO A 61 4.95 -1.63 -22.77
CA PRO A 61 5.81 -2.48 -23.58
C PRO A 61 7.13 -2.78 -22.85
N GLY A 62 7.62 -4.02 -23.00
CA GLY A 62 8.83 -4.48 -22.33
C GLY A 62 8.55 -4.91 -20.89
N THR A 63 9.19 -4.26 -19.92
CA THR A 63 8.95 -4.50 -18.50
C THR A 63 7.60 -3.88 -18.10
N ASP A 64 6.62 -4.72 -17.80
CA ASP A 64 5.27 -4.29 -17.44
C ASP A 64 5.17 -3.74 -16.01
N GLY A 65 4.02 -3.14 -15.66
CA GLY A 65 3.80 -2.54 -14.34
C GLY A 65 3.76 -3.56 -13.18
N ILE A 66 3.50 -4.84 -13.45
CA ILE A 66 3.50 -5.88 -12.41
C ILE A 66 4.93 -6.14 -11.97
N GLU A 67 5.81 -6.36 -12.95
CA GLU A 67 7.22 -6.61 -12.70
C GLU A 67 7.90 -5.40 -12.03
N VAL A 68 7.61 -4.19 -12.51
CA VAL A 68 8.07 -2.95 -11.87
C VAL A 68 7.64 -2.88 -10.40
N CYS A 69 6.36 -3.14 -10.12
CA CYS A 69 5.84 -3.11 -8.77
C CYS A 69 6.53 -4.13 -7.86
N ASN A 70 6.70 -5.38 -8.34
CA ASN A 70 7.39 -6.43 -7.59
C ASN A 70 8.83 -6.04 -7.23
N GLN A 71 9.61 -5.58 -8.21
CA GLN A 71 11.01 -5.22 -7.98
C GLN A 71 11.16 -4.04 -7.02
N ILE A 72 10.28 -3.04 -7.10
CA ILE A 72 10.28 -1.92 -6.15
C ILE A 72 9.89 -2.41 -4.76
N ARG A 73 8.86 -3.26 -4.65
CA ARG A 73 8.35 -3.79 -3.36
C ARG A 73 9.33 -4.68 -2.62
N ASP A 74 10.22 -5.36 -3.35
CA ASP A 74 11.29 -6.16 -2.74
C ASP A 74 12.26 -5.32 -1.91
N LYS A 75 12.35 -4.02 -2.20
CA LYS A 75 13.32 -3.10 -1.58
C LYS A 75 12.67 -1.95 -0.82
N LYS A 76 11.48 -1.50 -1.23
CA LYS A 76 10.83 -0.31 -0.71
C LYS A 76 9.36 -0.55 -0.37
N ALA A 77 8.89 0.18 0.65
CA ALA A 77 7.48 0.22 1.04
C ALA A 77 6.70 1.37 0.39
N THR A 78 7.32 2.08 -0.57
CA THR A 78 6.73 3.23 -1.26
C THR A 78 5.32 2.91 -1.75
N PRO A 79 4.31 3.74 -1.44
CA PRO A 79 2.95 3.54 -1.91
C PRO A 79 2.85 3.51 -3.43
N ILE A 80 2.13 2.54 -4.00
CA ILE A 80 1.95 2.39 -5.45
C ILE A 80 0.45 2.36 -5.78
N ILE A 81 0.01 3.23 -6.69
CA ILE A 81 -1.31 3.19 -7.31
C ILE A 81 -1.15 2.70 -8.76
N MET A 82 -1.80 1.59 -9.10
CA MET A 82 -1.80 1.07 -10.47
C MET A 82 -2.87 1.72 -11.35
N LEU A 83 -2.51 2.11 -12.56
CA LEU A 83 -3.45 2.52 -13.61
C LEU A 83 -3.71 1.30 -14.50
N THR A 84 -4.97 0.90 -14.68
CA THR A 84 -5.32 -0.36 -15.35
C THR A 84 -6.45 -0.17 -16.35
N ALA A 85 -6.45 -0.87 -17.49
CA ALA A 85 -7.57 -0.80 -18.42
C ALA A 85 -8.80 -1.57 -17.91
N LYS A 86 -9.99 -1.08 -18.26
CA LYS A 86 -11.24 -1.79 -18.00
C LYS A 86 -11.34 -3.03 -18.90
N GLY A 87 -11.52 -4.21 -18.31
CA GLY A 87 -12.05 -5.39 -19.02
C GLY A 87 -11.12 -6.58 -19.24
N GLU A 88 -9.84 -6.52 -18.86
CA GLU A 88 -8.95 -7.69 -18.95
C GLU A 88 -8.81 -8.35 -17.58
N GLU A 89 -9.69 -9.34 -17.33
CA GLU A 89 -9.76 -10.13 -16.10
C GLU A 89 -8.40 -10.75 -15.74
N ALA A 90 -7.61 -11.16 -16.74
CA ALA A 90 -6.26 -11.72 -16.56
C ALA A 90 -5.22 -10.69 -16.08
N ASN A 91 -5.19 -9.48 -16.66
CA ASN A 91 -4.22 -8.44 -16.27
C ASN A 91 -4.55 -7.87 -14.88
N ARG A 92 -5.83 -7.82 -14.52
CA ARG A 92 -6.28 -7.42 -13.20
C ARG A 92 -5.75 -8.38 -12.13
N VAL A 93 -5.93 -9.68 -12.30
CA VAL A 93 -5.45 -10.72 -11.36
C VAL A 93 -3.94 -10.60 -11.10
N GLN A 94 -3.13 -10.40 -12.15
CA GLN A 94 -1.68 -10.29 -12.00
C GLN A 94 -1.23 -8.95 -11.41
N GLY A 95 -1.89 -7.83 -11.73
CA GLY A 95 -1.68 -6.52 -11.07
C GLY A 95 -1.96 -6.58 -9.56
N PHE A 96 -2.97 -7.36 -9.16
CA PHE A 96 -3.32 -7.56 -7.77
C PHE A 96 -2.31 -8.42 -6.99
N GLU A 97 -1.66 -9.39 -7.65
CA GLU A 97 -0.59 -10.21 -7.06
C GLU A 97 0.70 -9.41 -6.79
N ALA A 98 0.89 -8.26 -7.44
CA ALA A 98 2.05 -7.41 -7.23
C ALA A 98 2.02 -6.60 -5.93
N GLY A 99 0.89 -6.59 -5.21
CA GLY A 99 0.70 -5.88 -3.94
C GLY A 99 0.69 -4.35 -4.07
N THR A 100 -0.09 -3.84 -5.02
CA THR A 100 -0.41 -2.40 -5.14
C THR A 100 -1.32 -1.93 -3.99
N ASP A 101 -1.24 -0.65 -3.62
CA ASP A 101 -2.05 -0.09 -2.53
C ASP A 101 -3.42 0.42 -3.00
N ASP A 102 -3.54 0.84 -4.26
CA ASP A 102 -4.80 1.27 -4.87
C ASP A 102 -4.73 1.07 -6.39
N TYR A 103 -5.88 1.10 -7.06
CA TYR A 103 -5.96 0.99 -8.52
C TYR A 103 -6.96 2.00 -9.09
N ILE A 104 -6.69 2.43 -10.31
CA ILE A 104 -7.53 3.38 -11.05
C ILE A 104 -7.78 2.81 -12.44
N VAL A 105 -9.05 2.69 -12.81
CA VAL A 105 -9.46 2.12 -14.09
C VAL A 105 -9.44 3.20 -15.18
N LYS A 106 -8.72 2.94 -16.28
CA LYS A 106 -8.74 3.70 -17.53
C LYS A 106 -10.06 3.38 -18.30
N PRO A 107 -10.76 4.37 -18.85
CA PRO A 107 -10.45 5.81 -18.80
C PRO A 107 -10.81 6.42 -17.44
N PHE A 108 -9.91 7.24 -16.89
CA PHE A 108 -10.09 7.93 -15.61
C PHE A 108 -10.20 9.45 -15.77
N SER A 109 -10.74 10.09 -14.73
CA SER A 109 -10.64 11.55 -14.59
C SER A 109 -9.35 11.91 -13.87
N PRO A 110 -8.54 12.89 -14.34
CA PRO A 110 -7.37 13.36 -13.60
C PRO A 110 -7.70 13.82 -12.17
N ARG A 111 -8.93 14.31 -11.95
CA ARG A 111 -9.43 14.67 -10.61
C ARG A 111 -9.56 13.45 -9.69
N GLU A 112 -9.97 12.30 -10.24
CA GLU A 112 -10.04 11.05 -9.47
C GLU A 112 -8.65 10.63 -9.00
N VAL A 113 -7.65 10.69 -9.89
CA VAL A 113 -6.25 10.37 -9.55
C VAL A 113 -5.74 11.26 -8.42
N VAL A 114 -5.96 12.57 -8.53
CA VAL A 114 -5.57 13.53 -7.46
C VAL A 114 -6.23 13.19 -6.13
N LEU A 115 -7.52 12.84 -6.12
CA LEU A 115 -8.23 12.48 -4.88
C LEU A 115 -7.67 11.22 -4.23
N ARG A 116 -7.34 10.19 -5.03
CA ARG A 116 -6.75 8.93 -4.55
C ARG A 116 -5.32 9.12 -4.04
N VAL A 117 -4.50 9.88 -4.77
CA VAL A 117 -3.15 10.29 -4.34
C VAL A 117 -3.22 11.01 -2.99
N LYS A 118 -4.09 12.01 -2.84
CA LYS A 118 -4.29 12.72 -1.57
C LYS A 118 -4.75 11.79 -0.44
N ALA A 119 -5.65 10.87 -0.73
CA ALA A 119 -6.15 9.92 0.25
C ALA A 119 -5.03 8.98 0.75
N LEU A 120 -4.20 8.48 -0.15
CA LEU A 120 -3.10 7.57 0.18
C LEU A 120 -1.97 8.29 0.93
N LEU A 121 -1.55 9.46 0.44
CA LEU A 121 -0.52 10.28 1.10
C LEU A 121 -0.93 10.72 2.51
N ARG A 122 -2.19 11.12 2.71
CA ARG A 122 -2.68 11.49 4.06
C ARG A 122 -2.55 10.33 5.06
N ARG A 123 -2.75 9.09 4.61
CA ARG A 123 -2.53 7.90 5.44
C ARG A 123 -1.04 7.73 5.73
N SER A 124 -0.15 7.97 4.77
CA SER A 124 1.30 7.91 5.04
C SER A 124 1.83 9.07 5.92
N SER A 125 1.21 10.25 5.93
CA SER A 125 1.71 11.45 6.61
C SER A 125 1.23 11.65 8.08
N GLN A 126 0.25 10.89 8.56
CA GLN A 126 -0.17 10.99 9.97
C GLN A 126 0.96 10.61 10.97
N THR A 127 2.06 10.04 10.49
CA THR A 127 3.30 9.82 11.23
C THR A 127 4.00 11.11 11.72
N SER A 128 3.70 12.30 11.16
CA SER A 128 4.54 13.50 11.39
C SER A 128 3.93 14.62 12.22
N TYR A 129 2.61 14.67 12.45
CA TYR A 129 2.01 15.75 13.23
C TYR A 129 0.80 15.24 14.00
N LEU A 130 0.97 15.02 15.32
CA LEU A 130 -0.01 15.22 16.39
C LEU A 130 0.64 14.86 17.75
N ASN A 131 1.46 15.76 18.28
CA ASN A 131 1.76 15.85 19.70
C ASN A 131 1.17 17.17 20.20
N THR A 132 -0.10 17.15 20.62
CA THR A 132 -0.68 17.98 21.70
C THR A 132 -2.19 17.76 21.72
N GLY A 133 -2.66 16.89 22.60
CA GLY A 133 -4.08 16.70 22.85
C GLY A 133 -4.33 15.35 23.49
N THR A 134 -4.86 15.36 24.72
CA THR A 134 -5.27 14.21 25.52
C THR A 134 -6.45 13.45 24.88
N THR A 135 -6.21 12.79 23.75
CA THR A 135 -7.03 11.69 23.25
C THR A 135 -6.27 10.40 23.55
N THR A 136 -6.95 9.40 24.10
CA THR A 136 -6.41 8.05 24.29
C THR A 136 -5.74 7.61 22.99
N LYS A 137 -4.42 7.46 23.00
CA LYS A 137 -3.66 7.01 21.82
C LYS A 137 -4.31 5.72 21.33
N ASP A 138 -4.69 5.66 20.05
CA ASP A 138 -5.25 4.44 19.45
C ASP A 138 -4.10 3.44 19.20
N VAL A 139 -3.56 2.92 20.30
CA VAL A 139 -2.42 1.99 20.31
C VAL A 139 -2.93 0.62 20.75
N LEU A 140 -2.78 -0.37 19.88
CA LEU A 140 -3.02 -1.77 20.19
C LEU A 140 -1.70 -2.42 20.61
N VAL A 141 -1.63 -2.93 21.85
CA VAL A 141 -0.43 -3.59 22.39
C VAL A 141 -0.71 -5.06 22.63
N PHE A 142 0.12 -5.91 22.04
CA PHE A 142 0.12 -7.36 22.21
C PHE A 142 1.53 -7.82 22.56
N SER A 143 1.67 -9.02 23.13
CA SER A 143 3.01 -9.62 23.31
C SER A 143 3.75 -9.67 21.97
N HIS A 144 4.99 -9.19 21.91
CA HIS A 144 5.81 -9.08 20.70
C HIS A 144 5.36 -8.09 19.61
N LEU A 145 4.19 -7.43 19.72
CA LEU A 145 3.67 -6.55 18.66
C LEU A 145 2.93 -5.33 19.24
N SER A 146 3.27 -4.13 18.77
CA SER A 146 2.52 -2.90 19.06
C SER A 146 2.17 -2.19 17.75
N ILE A 147 0.94 -1.69 17.65
CA ILE A 147 0.40 -0.96 16.51
C ILE A 147 -0.09 0.39 17.02
N ASP A 148 0.57 1.46 16.61
CA ASP A 148 0.20 2.84 16.90
C ASP A 148 -0.57 3.37 15.68
N HIS A 149 -1.89 3.51 15.82
CA HIS A 149 -2.76 3.90 14.70
C HIS A 149 -2.54 5.34 14.27
N ASP A 150 -2.47 6.24 15.25
CA ASP A 150 -2.29 7.66 14.99
C ASP A 150 -0.95 7.93 14.29
N ALA A 151 0.12 7.21 14.67
CA ALA A 151 1.43 7.35 14.04
C ALA A 151 1.64 6.47 12.79
N HIS A 152 0.68 5.61 12.44
CA HIS A 152 0.84 4.52 11.45
C HIS A 152 2.12 3.70 11.64
N ARG A 153 2.47 3.45 12.91
CA ARG A 153 3.74 2.81 13.27
C ARG A 153 3.49 1.44 13.84
N VAL A 154 4.20 0.44 13.31
CA VAL A 154 4.17 -0.93 13.80
C VAL A 154 5.54 -1.28 14.34
N THR A 155 5.58 -1.80 15.57
CA THR A 155 6.81 -2.31 16.18
C THR A 155 6.63 -3.76 16.57
N ALA A 156 7.59 -4.60 16.22
CA ALA A 156 7.68 -5.99 16.66
C ALA A 156 8.94 -6.16 17.53
N ASP A 157 8.79 -6.71 18.73
CA ASP A 157 9.87 -6.80 19.74
C ASP A 157 10.63 -5.48 19.96
N GLY A 158 9.89 -4.37 19.98
CA GLY A 158 10.43 -3.02 20.15
C GLY A 158 11.15 -2.44 18.93
N LYS A 159 11.24 -3.18 17.82
CA LYS A 159 11.83 -2.71 16.56
C LYS A 159 10.76 -2.34 15.55
N GLU A 160 10.93 -1.22 14.88
CA GLU A 160 9.98 -0.77 13.86
C GLU A 160 9.97 -1.70 12.64
N VAL A 161 8.77 -2.02 12.15
CA VAL A 161 8.53 -2.83 10.96
C VAL A 161 7.95 -1.92 9.89
N SER A 162 8.72 -1.70 8.81
CA SER A 162 8.26 -0.90 7.68
C SER A 162 7.22 -1.69 6.86
N LEU A 163 5.96 -1.27 6.95
CA LEU A 163 4.83 -1.84 6.22
C LEU A 163 4.35 -0.87 5.14
N THR A 164 3.80 -1.40 4.06
CA THR A 164 3.05 -0.58 3.09
C THR A 164 1.71 -0.14 3.70
N PRO A 165 1.06 0.91 3.18
CA PRO A 165 -0.26 1.33 3.67
C PRO A 165 -1.26 0.18 3.77
N LYS A 166 -1.34 -0.71 2.76
CA LYS A 166 -2.28 -1.84 2.80
C LYS A 166 -1.89 -2.97 3.73
N GLU A 167 -0.61 -3.26 3.88
CA GLU A 167 -0.14 -4.22 4.88
C GLU A 167 -0.46 -3.73 6.30
N TYR A 168 -0.24 -2.44 6.56
CA TYR A 168 -0.59 -1.79 7.81
C TYR A 168 -2.11 -1.85 8.06
N GLU A 169 -2.92 -1.41 7.10
CA GLU A 169 -4.38 -1.36 7.23
C GLU A 169 -4.96 -2.76 7.50
N LEU A 170 -4.44 -3.78 6.80
CA LEU A 170 -4.82 -5.17 7.01
C LEU A 170 -4.46 -5.65 8.42
N LEU A 171 -3.24 -5.38 8.89
CA LEU A 171 -2.80 -5.76 10.23
C LEU A 171 -3.68 -5.11 11.31
N TYR A 172 -3.87 -3.79 11.21
CA TYR A 172 -4.68 -3.04 12.18
C TYR A 172 -6.15 -3.51 12.17
N PHE A 173 -6.73 -3.75 10.99
CA PHE A 173 -8.10 -4.25 10.87
C PHE A 173 -8.28 -5.61 11.57
N LEU A 174 -7.37 -6.56 11.33
CA LEU A 174 -7.41 -7.87 11.97
C LEU A 174 -7.20 -7.75 13.49
N ALA A 175 -6.22 -6.95 13.92
CA ALA A 175 -5.85 -6.78 15.33
C ALA A 175 -6.92 -6.06 16.18
N LYS A 176 -7.78 -5.24 15.55
CA LYS A 176 -8.87 -4.54 16.24
C LYS A 176 -9.96 -5.47 16.79
N THR A 177 -10.08 -6.68 16.26
CA THR A 177 -11.01 -7.69 16.78
C THR A 177 -10.30 -9.05 16.81
N PRO A 178 -9.46 -9.29 17.83
CA PRO A 178 -8.74 -10.56 17.94
C PRO A 178 -9.69 -11.76 17.98
N ASP A 179 -9.17 -12.90 17.52
CA ASP A 179 -9.83 -14.20 17.38
C ASP A 179 -11.03 -14.26 16.44
N LYS A 180 -11.47 -13.13 15.90
CA LYS A 180 -12.50 -13.08 14.87
C LYS A 180 -11.93 -13.47 13.50
N VAL A 181 -12.57 -14.46 12.88
CA VAL A 181 -12.26 -14.87 11.51
C VAL A 181 -12.95 -13.95 10.52
N TYR A 182 -12.19 -13.44 9.56
CA TYR A 182 -12.70 -12.71 8.41
C TYR A 182 -12.43 -13.52 7.15
N ASP A 183 -13.46 -13.71 6.33
CA ASP A 183 -13.29 -14.24 4.98
C ASP A 183 -12.59 -13.21 4.08
N ARG A 184 -12.11 -13.68 2.93
CA ARG A 184 -11.34 -12.86 1.98
C ARG A 184 -12.19 -11.76 1.35
N GLU A 185 -13.47 -12.03 1.08
CA GLU A 185 -14.39 -11.04 0.50
C GLU A 185 -14.57 -9.85 1.44
N LYS A 186 -14.77 -10.14 2.73
CA LYS A 186 -14.90 -9.14 3.79
C LYS A 186 -13.61 -8.36 3.96
N LEU A 187 -12.45 -9.02 4.00
CA LEU A 187 -11.15 -8.33 4.10
C LEU A 187 -10.93 -7.41 2.90
N LEU A 188 -11.20 -7.88 1.69
CA LEU A 188 -11.10 -7.09 0.47
C LEU A 188 -12.02 -5.87 0.53
N LYS A 189 -13.28 -6.07 0.92
CA LYS A 189 -14.26 -4.98 1.02
C LYS A 189 -13.87 -3.94 2.06
N GLU A 190 -13.48 -4.34 3.26
CA GLU A 190 -13.26 -3.41 4.38
C GLU A 190 -11.91 -2.69 4.29
N VAL A 191 -10.85 -3.40 3.87
CA VAL A 191 -9.50 -2.84 3.79
C VAL A 191 -9.28 -2.12 2.46
N TRP A 192 -9.79 -2.64 1.33
CA TRP A 192 -9.64 -2.00 0.01
C TRP A 192 -10.85 -1.14 -0.41
N GLN A 193 -11.93 -1.10 0.37
CA GLN A 193 -13.15 -0.31 0.08
C GLN A 193 -13.74 -0.63 -1.31
N TYR A 194 -13.67 -1.91 -1.68
CA TYR A 194 -13.96 -2.39 -3.02
C TYR A 194 -15.47 -2.65 -3.21
N GLU A 195 -16.12 -1.93 -4.13
CA GLU A 195 -17.47 -2.27 -4.63
C GLU A 195 -17.39 -3.36 -5.71
N PHE A 196 -16.86 -4.52 -5.32
CA PHE A 196 -16.79 -5.80 -6.06
C PHE A 196 -16.03 -5.87 -7.41
N PHE A 197 -15.59 -7.10 -7.76
CA PHE A 197 -14.70 -7.54 -8.87
C PHE A 197 -13.17 -7.57 -8.63
N GLY A 198 -12.69 -7.75 -7.40
CA GLY A 198 -11.29 -8.14 -7.17
C GLY A 198 -11.13 -9.64 -6.95
N ASP A 199 -9.98 -10.22 -7.30
CA ASP A 199 -9.63 -11.59 -6.93
C ASP A 199 -9.25 -11.63 -5.44
N LEU A 200 -9.82 -12.61 -4.72
CA LEU A 200 -9.58 -12.89 -3.31
C LEU A 200 -8.09 -13.13 -3.00
N ARG A 201 -7.29 -13.51 -4.01
CA ARG A 201 -5.83 -13.68 -3.90
C ARG A 201 -5.07 -12.41 -3.47
N THR A 202 -5.64 -11.21 -3.69
CA THR A 202 -5.04 -9.95 -3.23
C THR A 202 -4.77 -9.99 -1.72
N VAL A 203 -5.73 -10.51 -0.96
CA VAL A 203 -5.63 -10.65 0.49
C VAL A 203 -4.48 -11.59 0.84
N ASP A 204 -4.38 -12.72 0.15
CA ASP A 204 -3.38 -13.75 0.41
C ASP A 204 -1.95 -13.24 0.17
N THR A 205 -1.73 -12.47 -0.90
CA THR A 205 -0.46 -11.81 -1.19
C THR A 205 -0.07 -10.84 -0.07
N HIS A 206 -1.00 -9.98 0.37
CA HIS A 206 -0.71 -9.01 1.43
C HIS A 206 -0.48 -9.69 2.78
N VAL A 207 -1.23 -10.75 3.11
CA VAL A 207 -0.97 -11.55 4.32
C VAL A 207 0.41 -12.20 4.26
N LYS A 208 0.79 -12.77 3.11
CA LYS A 208 2.12 -13.38 2.93
C LYS A 208 3.22 -12.36 3.18
N ARG A 209 3.19 -11.21 2.51
CA ARG A 209 4.21 -10.15 2.65
C ARG A 209 4.26 -9.56 4.05
N LEU A 210 3.09 -9.31 4.65
CA LEU A 210 2.97 -8.85 6.02
C LEU A 210 3.63 -9.83 7.00
N ARG A 211 3.34 -11.13 6.87
CA ARG A 211 4.01 -12.18 7.67
C ARG A 211 5.51 -12.22 7.44
N GLU A 212 5.97 -12.14 6.19
CA GLU A 212 7.41 -12.13 5.87
C GLU A 212 8.13 -10.94 6.51
N LYS A 213 7.54 -9.74 6.45
CA LYS A 213 8.09 -8.52 7.05
C LYS A 213 8.11 -8.60 8.58
N LEU A 214 7.02 -9.06 9.20
CA LEU A 214 6.99 -9.31 10.63
C LEU A 214 8.01 -10.38 11.03
N ASN A 215 8.08 -11.49 10.31
CA ASN A 215 8.94 -12.63 10.63
C ASN A 215 10.43 -12.29 10.56
N LYS A 216 10.83 -11.36 9.68
CA LYS A 216 12.21 -10.82 9.63
C LYS A 216 12.62 -10.14 10.95
N VAL A 217 11.66 -9.62 11.72
CA VAL A 217 11.90 -8.89 12.97
C VAL A 217 11.55 -9.73 14.19
N SER A 218 10.37 -10.35 14.20
CA SER A 218 9.85 -11.21 15.26
C SER A 218 8.99 -12.34 14.68
N PRO A 219 9.46 -13.60 14.74
CA PRO A 219 8.65 -14.76 14.37
C PRO A 219 7.36 -14.88 15.20
N GLU A 220 7.39 -14.48 16.47
CA GLU A 220 6.22 -14.53 17.35
C GLU A 220 5.17 -13.50 16.97
N ALA A 221 5.57 -12.30 16.53
CA ALA A 221 4.63 -11.33 15.97
C ALA A 221 3.98 -11.85 14.67
N ALA A 222 4.75 -12.50 13.80
CA ALA A 222 4.25 -13.03 12.54
C ALA A 222 3.23 -14.18 12.72
N LYS A 223 3.43 -15.03 13.73
CA LYS A 223 2.52 -16.14 14.08
C LYS A 223 1.13 -15.68 14.50
N LYS A 224 0.96 -14.41 14.93
CA LYS A 224 -0.35 -13.87 15.31
C LYS A 224 -1.33 -13.78 14.15
N ILE A 225 -0.85 -13.65 12.91
CA ILE A 225 -1.72 -13.68 11.74
C ILE A 225 -1.91 -15.13 11.34
N VAL A 226 -3.10 -15.68 11.54
CA VAL A 226 -3.37 -17.12 11.36
C VAL A 226 -4.31 -17.36 10.17
N THR A 227 -3.98 -18.41 9.40
CA THR A 227 -4.83 -18.87 8.30
C THR A 227 -5.86 -19.84 8.86
N VAL A 228 -7.14 -19.56 8.64
CA VAL A 228 -8.23 -20.51 8.88
C VAL A 228 -8.56 -21.17 7.55
N TRP A 229 -8.07 -22.40 7.35
CA TRP A 229 -8.18 -23.13 6.10
C TRP A 229 -9.62 -23.21 5.60
N GLY A 230 -9.84 -22.86 4.33
CA GLY A 230 -11.16 -22.83 3.71
C GLY A 230 -12.05 -21.64 4.10
N VAL A 231 -11.62 -20.77 5.02
CA VAL A 231 -12.43 -19.63 5.51
C VAL A 231 -11.74 -18.30 5.23
N GLY A 232 -10.54 -18.07 5.75
CA GLY A 232 -9.89 -16.77 5.64
C GLY A 232 -8.78 -16.58 6.67
N TYR A 233 -8.75 -15.41 7.31
CA TYR A 233 -7.67 -15.02 8.22
C TYR A 233 -8.21 -14.46 9.53
N LYS A 234 -7.42 -14.59 10.60
CA LYS A 234 -7.66 -13.94 11.88
C LYS A 234 -6.37 -13.48 12.52
N PHE A 235 -6.49 -12.60 13.51
CA PHE A 235 -5.42 -12.24 14.42
C PHE A 235 -5.61 -12.98 15.75
N GLU A 236 -4.66 -13.80 16.16
CA GLU A 236 -4.67 -14.48 17.46
C GLU A 236 -3.78 -13.74 18.47
N VAL A 237 -4.32 -13.54 19.67
CA VAL A 237 -3.49 -13.23 20.84
C VAL A 237 -3.21 -14.58 21.50
N GLY A 238 -1.99 -15.10 21.36
CA GLY A 238 -1.63 -16.37 21.99
C GLY A 238 -2.07 -16.40 23.45
N ALA A 239 -2.70 -17.50 23.88
CA ALA A 239 -2.94 -17.74 25.29
C ALA A 239 -1.60 -17.80 26.01
N GLU A 240 -1.46 -17.06 27.11
CA GLU A 240 -0.33 -17.17 28.03
C GLU A 240 -0.14 -18.60 28.54
#